data_AF-A0A2A2RFF7-F1
#
_entry.id   AF-A0A2A2RFF7-F1
#
_cell.length_a   1.000
_cell.length_b   1.000
_cell.length_c   1.000
_cell.angle_alpha   90.00
_cell.angle_beta   90.00
_cell.angle_gamma   90.00
#
_symmetry.space_group_name_H-M   'P 1'
#
loop_
_entity.id
_entity.type
_entity.pdbx_description
1 polymer ?
#
loop_
_entity_poly.entity_id
_entity_poly.type
_entity_poly.pdbx_seq_one_letter_code
_entity_poly.pdbx_strand_id
1 'polypeptide(L)'
;MPELRSAEIDLAEVERLLSDIEACAQILEIIPKHAAQGYVPETGVLTLDDARQHLRARTVRGLQIRYRHDGADWWDTLMVVGDNYRLVRIRHEFA
;
A
#
# COMPACT_ATOMS: atom_id res chain seq x y z
N MET A 1 5.04 13.95 16.19
CA MET A 1 4.28 14.14 14.93
C MET A 1 4.70 13.02 13.99
N PRO A 2 3.77 12.30 13.33
CA PRO A 2 4.11 11.21 12.44
C PRO A 2 5.07 11.69 11.34
N GLU A 3 6.15 10.98 11.09
CA GLU A 3 7.02 11.28 9.95
C GLU A 3 6.28 10.91 8.66
N LEU A 4 5.90 11.92 7.88
CA LEU A 4 5.29 11.74 6.57
C LEU A 4 6.40 11.78 5.52
N ARG A 5 6.64 10.64 4.87
CA ARG A 5 7.60 10.54 3.76
C ARG A 5 6.83 10.29 2.48
N SER A 6 6.93 11.19 1.51
CA SER A 6 6.33 10.99 0.20
C SER A 6 7.36 10.95 -0.91
N ALA A 7 7.22 10.00 -1.83
CA ALA A 7 8.08 9.83 -3.00
C ALA A 7 7.21 9.52 -4.23
N GLU A 8 7.66 9.94 -5.41
CA GLU A 8 7.15 9.44 -6.68
C GLU A 8 8.03 8.29 -7.12
N ILE A 9 7.41 7.16 -7.44
CA ILE A 9 8.06 5.90 -7.76
C ILE A 9 7.42 5.26 -8.98
N ASP A 10 8.21 4.52 -9.76
CA ASP A 10 7.69 3.76 -10.89
C ASP A 10 7.14 2.38 -10.48
N LEU A 11 6.59 1.63 -11.43
CA LEU A 11 6.06 0.29 -11.17
C LEU A 11 7.12 -0.70 -10.66
N ALA A 12 8.36 -0.63 -11.16
CA ALA A 12 9.43 -1.52 -10.72
C ALA A 12 9.82 -1.24 -9.27
N GLU A 13 9.84 0.03 -8.87
CA GLU A 13 10.03 0.46 -7.48
C GLU A 13 8.89 0.05 -6.56
N VAL A 14 7.64 0.12 -7.03
CA VAL A 14 6.48 -0.41 -6.32
C VAL A 14 6.64 -1.91 -6.06
N GLU A 15 7.01 -2.69 -7.08
CA GLU A 15 7.20 -4.14 -6.93
C GLU A 15 8.30 -4.46 -5.91
N ARG A 16 9.42 -3.73 -5.95
CA ARG A 16 10.49 -3.87 -4.94
C ARG A 16 9.99 -3.56 -3.54
N LEU A 17 9.26 -2.45 -3.37
CA LEU A 17 8.68 -2.08 -2.07
C LEU A 17 7.75 -3.17 -1.52
N LEU A 18 6.87 -3.71 -2.36
CA LEU A 18 5.94 -4.77 -1.94
C LEU A 18 6.68 -6.04 -1.53
N SER A 19 7.72 -6.43 -2.27
CA SER A 19 8.59 -7.55 -1.91
C SER A 19 9.36 -7.32 -0.61
N ASP A 20 9.89 -6.12 -0.38
CA ASP A 20 10.58 -5.77 0.86
C ASP A 20 9.63 -5.82 2.07
N ILE A 21 8.40 -5.31 1.92
CA ILE A 21 7.38 -5.39 2.97
C ILE A 21 7.01 -6.85 3.25
N GLU A 22 6.84 -7.67 2.21
CA GLU A 22 6.54 -9.10 2.37
C GLU A 22 7.66 -9.86 3.12
N ALA A 23 8.92 -9.51 2.85
CA ALA A 23 10.08 -10.19 3.42
C ALA A 23 10.46 -9.69 4.82
N CYS A 24 10.27 -8.40 5.10
CA CYS A 24 10.79 -7.75 6.31
C CYS A 24 9.71 -7.28 7.29
N ALA A 25 8.43 -7.31 6.93
CA ALA A 25 7.36 -6.79 7.76
C ALA A 25 6.20 -7.78 7.94
N GLN A 26 5.48 -7.60 9.05
CA GLN A 26 4.22 -8.31 9.27
C GLN A 26 3.07 -7.47 8.71
N ILE A 27 2.43 -7.95 7.65
CA ILE A 27 1.29 -7.28 7.04
C ILE A 27 0.08 -7.44 7.96
N LEU A 28 -0.53 -6.32 8.32
CA LEU A 28 -1.71 -6.26 9.16
C LEU A 28 -2.96 -6.17 8.30
N GLU A 29 -2.96 -5.33 7.28
CA GLU A 29 -4.12 -5.06 6.44
C GLU A 29 -3.74 -4.45 5.09
N ILE A 30 -4.46 -4.81 4.03
CA ILE A 30 -4.34 -4.18 2.72
C ILE A 30 -5.70 -3.64 2.30
N ILE A 31 -5.78 -2.34 2.06
CA ILE A 31 -7.01 -1.60 1.76
C ILE A 31 -6.90 -0.98 0.37
N PRO A 32 -7.60 -1.51 -0.64
CA PRO A 32 -7.62 -0.92 -1.97
C PRO A 32 -8.51 0.33 -1.99
N LYS A 33 -8.02 1.41 -2.60
CA LYS A 33 -8.75 2.66 -2.82
C LYS A 33 -9.32 2.65 -4.25
N HIS A 34 -10.55 2.16 -4.39
CA HIS A 34 -11.28 2.17 -5.66
C HIS A 34 -11.91 3.55 -5.94
N ALA A 35 -12.21 3.83 -7.22
CA ALA A 35 -13.14 4.91 -7.59
C ALA A 35 -14.58 4.50 -7.22
N ALA A 36 -15.51 5.46 -7.13
CA ALA A 36 -16.82 5.40 -6.46
C ALA A 36 -17.87 4.33 -6.91
N GLN A 37 -17.49 3.25 -7.57
CA GLN A 37 -18.39 2.13 -7.88
C GLN A 37 -17.74 0.81 -7.48
N GLY A 38 -18.20 0.24 -6.38
CA GLY A 38 -17.83 -1.11 -5.96
C GLY A 38 -17.68 -1.19 -4.45
N TYR A 39 -18.80 -1.45 -3.78
CA TYR A 39 -18.80 -1.98 -2.43
C TYR A 39 -17.93 -3.24 -2.44
N VAL A 40 -16.74 -3.19 -1.83
CA VAL A 40 -15.92 -4.38 -1.61
C VAL A 40 -16.61 -5.14 -0.48
N PRO A 41 -17.13 -6.37 -0.71
CA PRO A 41 -17.68 -7.15 0.37
C PRO A 41 -16.58 -7.38 1.42
N GLU A 42 -16.93 -7.23 2.71
CA GLU A 42 -16.06 -7.36 3.89
C GLU A 42 -15.41 -8.76 4.08
N THR A 43 -15.31 -9.58 3.04
CA THR A 43 -15.03 -11.03 3.14
C THR A 43 -13.84 -11.53 2.34
N GLY A 44 -12.98 -10.65 1.82
CA GLY A 44 -11.69 -11.05 1.26
C GLY A 44 -10.56 -10.36 1.99
N VAL A 45 -9.75 -11.10 2.75
CA VAL A 45 -8.42 -10.62 3.16
C VAL A 45 -7.64 -10.39 1.87
N LEU A 46 -7.52 -9.14 1.44
CA LEU A 46 -6.80 -8.79 0.22
C LEU A 46 -5.33 -9.17 0.43
N THR A 47 -4.77 -9.98 -0.46
CA THR A 47 -3.38 -10.41 -0.36
C THR A 47 -2.45 -9.41 -1.05
N LEU A 48 -1.14 -9.51 -0.81
CA LEU A 48 -0.17 -8.74 -1.58
C LEU A 48 -0.19 -9.08 -3.08
N ASP A 49 -0.52 -10.32 -3.42
CA ASP A 49 -0.61 -10.73 -4.82
C ASP A 49 -1.78 -10.03 -5.53
N ASP A 50 -2.94 -9.96 -4.85
CA ASP A 50 -4.08 -9.16 -5.33
C ASP A 50 -3.68 -7.68 -5.48
N ALA A 51 -2.95 -7.13 -4.50
CA ALA A 51 -2.47 -5.76 -4.55
C ALA A 51 -1.56 -5.51 -5.77
N ARG A 52 -0.62 -6.42 -6.06
CA ARG A 52 0.23 -6.38 -7.26
C ARG A 52 -0.62 -6.40 -8.52
N GLN A 53 -1.58 -7.32 -8.61
CA GLN A 53 -2.46 -7.42 -9.77
C GLN A 53 -3.28 -6.13 -9.97
N HIS A 54 -3.83 -5.56 -8.90
CA HIS A 54 -4.60 -4.32 -8.95
C HIS A 54 -3.78 -3.12 -9.40
N LEU A 55 -2.53 -3.00 -8.92
CA LEU A 55 -1.61 -1.92 -9.29
C LEU A 55 -1.12 -2.04 -10.73
N ARG A 56 -0.77 -3.27 -11.17
CA ARG A 56 -0.37 -3.56 -12.56
C ARG A 56 -1.50 -3.34 -13.55
N ALA A 57 -2.70 -3.84 -13.23
CA ALA A 57 -3.88 -3.68 -14.06
C ALA A 57 -4.50 -2.26 -13.98
N ARG A 58 -3.97 -1.39 -13.10
CA ARG A 58 -4.49 -0.03 -12.83
C ARG A 58 -6.00 -0.01 -12.54
N THR A 59 -6.50 -1.06 -11.87
CA THR A 59 -7.93 -1.21 -11.54
C THR A 59 -8.32 -0.46 -10.26
N VAL A 60 -7.33 -0.02 -9.49
CA VAL A 60 -7.49 0.82 -8.30
C VAL A 60 -6.85 2.19 -8.52
N ARG A 61 -7.38 3.23 -7.86
CA ARG A 61 -6.73 4.56 -7.85
C ARG A 61 -5.61 4.65 -6.82
N GLY A 62 -5.57 3.72 -5.89
CA GLY A 62 -4.52 3.60 -4.91
C GLY A 62 -4.71 2.37 -4.04
N LEU A 63 -3.74 2.13 -3.18
CA LEU A 63 -3.69 1.00 -2.26
C LEU A 63 -3.06 1.49 -0.96
N GLN A 64 -3.64 1.16 0.19
CA GLN A 64 -3.04 1.40 1.49
C GLN A 64 -2.65 0.06 2.11
N ILE A 65 -1.40 -0.05 2.55
CA ILE A 65 -0.84 -1.23 3.20
C ILE A 65 -0.49 -0.82 4.63
N ARG A 66 -1.03 -1.56 5.58
CA ARG A 66 -0.70 -1.44 7.00
C ARG A 66 0.15 -2.64 7.37
N TYR A 67 1.32 -2.37 7.91
CA TYR A 67 2.24 -3.42 8.32
C TYR A 67 3.03 -3.00 9.55
N ARG A 68 3.57 -3.96 10.28
CA ARG A 68 4.49 -3.73 11.39
C ARG A 68 5.91 -4.04 10.95
N HIS A 69 6.80 -3.07 11.12
CA HIS A 69 8.21 -3.19 10.80
C HIS A 69 9.03 -2.53 11.90
N ASP A 70 10.03 -3.25 12.42
CA ASP A 70 10.93 -2.75 13.46
C ASP A 70 10.20 -2.22 14.71
N GLY A 71 9.17 -2.96 15.16
CA GLY A 71 8.37 -2.61 16.34
C GLY A 71 7.42 -1.42 16.17
N ALA A 72 7.38 -0.78 15.01
CA ALA A 72 6.45 0.32 14.71
C ALA A 72 5.42 -0.09 13.64
N ASP A 73 4.23 0.50 13.72
CA ASP A 73 3.20 0.32 12.70
C ASP A 73 3.42 1.35 11.59
N TRP A 74 3.33 0.92 10.35
CA TRP A 74 3.55 1.73 9.16
C TRP A 74 2.35 1.63 8.24
N TRP A 75 1.90 2.79 7.78
CA TRP A 75 0.79 2.92 6.85
C TRP A 75 1.33 3.51 5.55
N ASP A 76 1.57 2.66 4.57
CA ASP A 76 2.03 3.05 3.25
C ASP A 76 0.83 3.17 2.32
N THR A 77 0.67 4.34 1.69
CA THR A 77 -0.38 4.60 0.71
C THR A 77 0.26 4.84 -0.65
N LEU A 78 -0.01 3.95 -1.59
CA LEU A 78 0.32 4.07 -3.00
C LEU A 78 -0.87 4.70 -3.72
N MET A 79 -0.64 5.74 -4.50
CA MET A 79 -1.66 6.37 -5.34
C MET A 79 -1.18 6.38 -6.78
N VAL A 80 -2.05 6.02 -7.72
CA VAL A 80 -1.73 6.09 -9.15
C VAL A 80 -1.79 7.56 -9.58
N VAL A 81 -0.69 8.07 -10.14
CA VAL A 81 -0.57 9.46 -10.62
C VAL A 81 -0.01 9.45 -12.04
N GLY A 82 -0.91 9.47 -13.03
CA GLY A 82 -0.53 9.33 -14.43
C GLY A 82 0.07 7.96 -14.70
N ASP A 83 1.34 7.94 -15.12
CA ASP A 83 2.09 6.70 -15.36
C ASP A 83 2.93 6.22 -14.17
N ASN A 84 3.07 7.06 -13.15
CA ASN A 84 3.83 6.78 -11.94
C ASN A 84 2.90 6.51 -10.75
N TYR A 85 3.53 6.19 -9.61
CA TYR A 85 2.85 5.99 -8.35
C TYR A 85 3.41 6.96 -7.32
N ARG A 86 2.54 7.59 -6.55
CA ARG A 86 2.92 8.37 -5.38
C ARG A 86 2.83 7.49 -4.15
N LEU A 87 3.97 7.24 -3.52
CA LEU A 87 4.06 6.58 -2.22
C LEU A 87 4.00 7.63 -1.12
N VAL A 88 3.16 7.41 -0.12
CA VAL A 88 3.11 8.18 1.12
C VAL A 88 3.23 7.20 2.29
N ARG A 89 4.30 7.31 3.06
CA ARG A 89 4.57 6.46 4.22
C ARG A 89 4.32 7.24 5.49
N ILE A 90 3.55 6.67 6.39
CA ILE A 90 3.25 7.26 7.69
C ILE A 90 3.64 6.26 8.77
N ARG A 91 4.58 6.64 9.63
CA ARG A 91 4.92 5.87 10.82
C ARG A 91 3.95 6.19 11.95
N HIS A 92 3.30 5.17 12.47
CA HIS A 92 2.45 5.22 13.64
C HIS A 92 3.18 4.58 14.84
N GLU A 93 3.45 5.40 15.84
CA GLU A 93 3.88 4.95 17.16
C GLU A 93 2.66 5.05 18.08
N PHE A 94 2.07 3.91 18.43
CA PHE A 94 1.13 3.89 19.54
C PHE A 94 1.99 3.93 20.82
N ALA A 95 2.08 5.13 21.40
CA ALA A 95 2.70 5.38 22.69
C ALA A 95 1.86 4.80 23.84
#